data_AF-A0A357LZ88-F1
#
_entry.id   AF-A0A357LZ88-F1
#
_cell.length_a   1.000
_cell.length_b   1.000
_cell.length_c   1.000
_cell.angle_alpha   90.00
_cell.angle_beta   90.00
_cell.angle_gamma   90.00
#
_symmetry.space_group_name_H-M   'P 1'
#
loop_
_entity.id
_entity.type
_entity.pdbx_description
1 polymer ?
#
loop_
_entity_poly.entity_id
_entity_poly.type
_entity_poly.pdbx_seq_one_letter_code
_entity_poly.pdbx_strand_id
1 'polypeptide(L)' 'MHVKNNLKSDAFWVRTLFMIAFWFVFRIAGLLLLLCTIVQWFSQLISGEKLDGILDFSISLSKYIRQTADYLT' A
#
# COMPACT_ATOMS: atom_id res chain seq x y z
N MET A 1 -8.98 36.25 5.01
CA MET A 1 -8.61 35.39 6.16
C MET A 1 -9.76 34.42 6.46
N HIS A 2 -9.76 33.19 5.91
CA HIS A 2 -10.79 32.16 6.20
C HIS A 2 -10.19 30.79 6.56
N VAL A 3 -8.98 30.76 7.11
CA VAL A 3 -8.30 29.50 7.48
C VAL A 3 -8.82 28.92 8.80
N LYS A 4 -9.41 29.73 9.68
CA LYS A 4 -9.74 29.33 11.06
C LYS A 4 -10.93 28.36 11.22
N ASN A 5 -11.86 28.28 10.26
CA ASN A 5 -13.05 27.42 10.41
C ASN A 5 -12.88 25.99 9.85
N ASN A 6 -11.89 25.74 8.99
CA ASN A 6 -11.69 24.41 8.41
C ASN A 6 -11.05 23.41 9.40
N LEU A 7 -10.23 23.90 10.34
CA LEU A 7 -9.54 23.07 11.34
C LEU A 7 -10.46 22.56 12.47
N LYS A 8 -11.65 23.14 12.63
CA LYS A 8 -12.68 22.72 13.59
C LYS A 8 -13.81 21.91 12.93
N SER A 9 -13.72 21.65 11.64
CA SER A 9 -14.71 20.81 10.95
C SER A 9 -14.40 19.34 11.26
N ASP A 10 -15.38 18.61 11.79
CA ASP A 10 -15.27 17.16 12.05
C ASP A 10 -14.82 16.40 10.79
N ALA A 11 -15.23 16.88 9.60
CA ALA A 11 -14.82 16.32 8.32
C ALA A 11 -13.31 16.37 8.07
N PHE A 12 -12.61 17.40 8.57
CA PHE A 12 -11.16 17.52 8.42
C PHE A 12 -10.44 16.45 9.25
N TRP A 13 -10.80 16.31 10.53
CA TRP A 13 -10.20 15.34 11.44
C TRP A 13 -10.51 13.90 11.06
N VAL A 14 -11.73 13.62 10.60
CA VAL A 14 -12.10 12.30 10.07
C VAL A 14 -11.22 11.97 8.87
N ARG A 15 -11.07 12.89 7.90
CA ARG A 15 -10.19 12.67 6.75
C ARG A 15 -8.73 12.43 7.17
N THR A 16 -8.21 13.20 8.12
CA THR A 16 -6.85 13.01 8.65
C THR A 16 -6.67 11.64 9.31
N LEU A 17 -7.65 11.19 10.10
CA LEU A 17 -7.62 9.86 10.71
C LEU A 17 -7.55 8.75 9.64
N PHE A 18 -8.37 8.86 8.59
CA PHE A 18 -8.33 7.94 7.45
C PHE A 18 -6.98 7.99 6.74
N MET A 19 -6.41 9.17 6.50
CA MET A 19 -5.08 9.30 5.90
C MET A 19 -3.99 8.57 6.70
N ILE A 20 -4.00 8.71 8.03
CA ILE A 20 -3.04 8.01 8.91
C ILE A 20 -3.25 6.49 8.83
N ALA A 21 -4.50 6.03 8.88
CA ALA A 21 -4.82 4.60 8.77
C ALA A 21 -4.38 4.02 7.41
N PHE A 22 -4.71 4.68 6.31
CA PHE A 22 -4.31 4.27 4.96
C PHE A 22 -2.79 4.33 4.77
N TRP A 23 -2.10 5.30 5.36
CA TRP A 23 -0.65 5.33 5.37
C TRP A 23 -0.06 4.09 6.05
N PHE A 24 -0.60 3.66 7.19
CA PHE A 24 -0.15 2.44 7.86
C PHE A 24 -0.36 1.20 6.99
N VAL A 25 -1.54 1.07 6.37
CA VAL A 25 -1.84 -0.03 5.44
C VAL A 25 -0.91 -0.02 4.24
N PHE A 26 -0.60 1.16 3.67
CA PHE A 26 0.35 1.31 2.58
C PHE A 26 1.74 0.79 2.95
N ARG A 27 2.21 1.07 4.18
CA ARG A 27 3.51 0.57 4.66
C ARG A 27 3.53 -0.95 4.79
N ILE A 28 2.46 -1.55 5.33
CA ILE A 28 2.32 -3.01 5.43
C ILE A 28 2.28 -3.64 4.03
N ALA A 29 1.48 -3.09 3.12
CA ALA A 29 1.39 -3.59 1.75
C ALA A 29 2.75 -3.55 1.03
N GLY A 30 3.53 -2.48 1.22
CA GLY A 30 4.89 -2.41 0.70
C GLY A 30 5.83 -3.48 1.27
N LEU A 31 5.74 -3.77 2.57
CA LEU A 31 6.50 -4.86 3.19
C LEU A 31 6.10 -6.24 2.64
N LEU A 32 4.81 -6.48 2.43
CA LEU A 32 4.32 -7.72 1.81
C LEU A 32 4.85 -7.87 0.38
N LEU A 33 4.85 -6.80 -0.41
CA LEU A 33 5.38 -6.83 -1.78
C LEU A 33 6.88 -7.16 -1.80
N LEU A 34 7.65 -6.60 -0.85
CA LEU A 34 9.06 -6.93 -0.69
C LEU A 34 9.26 -8.41 -0.34
N LEU A 35 8.46 -8.95 0.59
CA LEU A 35 8.49 -10.36 0.95
C LEU A 35 8.22 -11.26 -0.26
N CYS A 36 7.17 -10.96 -1.04
CA CYS A 36 6.84 -11.71 -2.24
C CYS A 36 7.98 -11.67 -3.28
N THR A 37 8.62 -10.51 -3.42
CA THR A 37 9.78 -10.33 -4.31
C THR A 37 10.95 -11.22 -3.88
N ILE A 38 11.26 -11.24 -2.58
CA ILE A 38 12.32 -12.10 -2.01
C ILE A 38 12.00 -13.57 -2.25
N VAL A 39 10.77 -14.01 -1.98
CA VAL A 39 10.36 -15.41 -2.19
C VAL A 39 10.43 -15.80 -3.66
N GLN A 40 9.97 -14.95 -4.58
CA GLN A 40 10.10 -15.21 -6.01
C GLN A 40 11.56 -15.33 -6.44
N TRP A 41 12.41 -14.42 -5.96
CA TRP A 41 13.84 -14.44 -6.26
C TRP A 41 14.51 -15.73 -5.76
N PHE A 42 14.20 -16.17 -4.53
CA PHE A 42 14.68 -17.44 -4.00
C PHE A 42 14.18 -18.66 -4.79
N SER A 43 12.89 -18.68 -5.16
CA SER A 43 12.34 -19.74 -6.00
C SER A 43 13.06 -19.83 -7.34
N GLN A 44 13.29 -18.68 -7.97
CA GLN A 44 14.00 -18.63 -9.24
C GLN A 44 15.46 -19.07 -9.10
N LEU A 45 16.11 -18.78 -7.96
CA LEU A 45 17.49 -19.19 -7.69
C LEU A 45 17.63 -20.71 -7.52
N ILE A 46 16.66 -21.34 -6.83
CA ILE A 46 16.73 -22.77 -6.49
C ILE A 46 16.14 -23.64 -7.60
N SER A 47 14.97 -23.26 -8.11
CA SER A 47 14.18 -24.06 -9.06
C SER A 47 14.33 -23.60 -10.51
N GLY A 48 14.88 -22.40 -10.77
CA GLY A 48 14.91 -21.78 -12.09
C GLY A 48 13.58 -21.18 -12.55
N GLU A 49 12.49 -21.53 -11.87
CA GLU A 49 11.12 -21.11 -12.19
C GLU A 49 10.55 -20.14 -11.15
N LYS A 50 9.65 -19.27 -11.60
CA LYS A 50 8.88 -18.38 -10.74
C LYS A 50 7.63 -19.09 -10.24
N LEU A 51 7.16 -18.71 -9.05
CA LEU A 51 5.88 -19.18 -8.51
C LEU A 51 4.75 -18.30 -9.03
N ASP A 52 3.99 -18.80 -10.02
CA ASP A 52 2.90 -18.05 -10.67
C ASP A 52 1.88 -17.50 -9.67
N GLY A 53 1.51 -18.27 -8.65
CA GLY A 53 0.59 -17.79 -7.61
C GLY A 53 1.13 -16.59 -6.81
N ILE A 54 2.44 -16.54 -6.54
CA ILE A 54 3.05 -15.38 -5.86
C ILE A 54 3.18 -14.20 -6.82
N LEU A 55 3.44 -14.47 -8.11
CA LEU A 55 3.51 -13.45 -9.14
C LEU A 55 2.16 -12.73 -9.30
N ASP A 56 1.07 -13.48 -9.45
CA ASP A 56 -0.28 -12.94 -9.59
C ASP A 56 -0.73 -12.15 -8.35
N PHE A 57 -0.40 -12.67 -7.17
CA PHE A 57 -0.63 -11.95 -5.91
C PHE A 57 0.15 -10.63 -5.87
N SER A 58 1.44 -10.65 -6.22
CA SER A 58 2.31 -9.46 -6.21
C SER A 58 1.81 -8.39 -7.19
N ILE A 59 1.32 -8.80 -8.36
CA ILE A 59 0.71 -7.90 -9.35
C ILE A 59 -0.54 -7.26 -8.76
N SER A 60 -1.43 -8.03 -8.15
CA SER A 60 -2.65 -7.52 -7.52
C SER A 60 -2.35 -6.58 -6.35
N LEU A 61 -1.35 -6.93 -5.53
CA LEU A 61 -0.89 -6.11 -4.41
C LEU A 61 -0.29 -4.79 -4.88
N SER A 62 0.51 -4.79 -5.95
CA SER A 62 1.06 -3.54 -6.52
C SER A 62 -0.02 -2.59 -7.04
N LYS A 63 -1.10 -3.13 -7.63
CA LYS A 63 -2.28 -2.34 -8.03
C LYS A 63 -2.97 -1.72 -6.81
N TYR A 64 -3.16 -2.49 -5.74
CA TYR A 64 -3.73 -2.01 -4.48
C TYR A 64 -2.88 -0.90 -3.83
N ILE A 65 -1.55 -1.05 -3.82
CA ILE A 65 -0.60 -0.04 -3.34
C ILE A 65 -0.77 1.26 -4.13
N ARG A 66 -0.86 1.17 -5.46
CA ARG A 66 -1.05 2.34 -6.33
C ARG A 66 -2.37 3.05 -6.05
N GLN A 67 -3.48 2.30 -5.96
CA GLN A 67 -4.80 2.86 -5.63
C GLN A 67 -4.80 3.55 -4.26
N THR A 68 -4.08 2.99 -3.28
CA THR A 68 -3.96 3.58 -1.95
C THR A 68 -3.15 4.88 -1.98
N ALA A 69 -2.06 4.93 -2.75
CA ALA A 69 -1.28 6.16 -2.94
C ALA A 69 -2.10 7.26 -3.65
N ASP A 70 -2.87 6.88 -4.66
CA ASP A 70 -3.76 7.80 -5.40
C ASP A 70 -4.87 8.35 -4.48
N TYR A 71 -5.33 7.61 -3.47
CA TYR A 71 -6.28 8.12 -2.45
C TYR A 71 -5.66 9.11 -1.46
N LEU A 72 -4.37 8.93 -1.15
CA LEU A 72 -3.65 9.74 -0.16
C LEU A 72 -3.14 11.07 -0.71
N THR A 73 -3.00 11.19 -2.04
CA THR A 73 -2.42 12.36 -2.74
C THR A 73 -3.52 13.30 -3.24
#